data_AF-A0A0U3QVM1-F1
#
_entry.id   AF-A0A0U3QVM1-F1
#
_cell.length_a   1.000
_cell.length_b   1.000
_cell.length_c   1.000
_cell.angle_alpha   90.00
_cell.angle_beta   90.00
_cell.angle_gamma   90.00
#
_symmetry.space_group_name_H-M   'P 1'
#
loop_
_entity.id
_entity.type
_entity.pdbx_description
1 polymer ?
#
loop_
_entity_poly.entity_id
_entity_poly.type
_entity_poly.pdbx_seq_one_letter_code
_entity_poly.pdbx_strand_id
1 'polypeptide(L)'
;MRRPKSLTPLFLLPALALMVPFVIYPVLKTIYLSFFLDGKFVGLENYKNVLLSPDIINLDRFPAKSPPWGALIHNIVWIAIHLPATVFLGLGIALLLRRKEVKGSSIVKSIIFLGMVIPMIVGG
;
A
#
# COMPACT_ATOMS: atom_id res chain seq x y z
N MET A 1 25.52 1.60 30.49
CA MET A 1 25.72 1.84 29.04
C MET A 1 25.17 3.22 28.66
N ARG A 2 26.02 4.25 28.52
CA ARG A 2 25.59 5.59 28.07
C ARG A 2 25.63 5.61 26.53
N ARG A 3 24.48 5.59 25.87
CA ARG A 3 24.41 5.78 24.40
C ARG A 3 24.77 7.23 24.07
N PRO A 4 25.82 7.52 23.28
CA PRO A 4 26.09 8.88 22.85
C PRO A 4 24.97 9.32 21.88
N LYS A 5 24.08 10.18 22.35
CA LYS A 5 22.94 10.72 21.58
C LYS A 5 23.36 11.63 20.40
N SER A 6 24.65 11.93 20.24
CA SER A 6 25.12 12.89 19.23
C SER A 6 25.44 12.28 17.86
N LEU A 7 25.52 10.95 17.71
CA LEU A 7 25.83 10.30 16.43
C LEU A 7 24.58 9.93 15.61
N THR A 8 23.41 9.88 16.24
CA THR A 8 22.13 9.60 15.58
C THR A 8 21.77 10.58 14.45
N PRO A 9 21.89 11.92 14.61
CA PRO A 9 21.57 12.84 13.53
C PRO A 9 22.52 12.69 12.34
N LEU A 10 23.79 12.35 12.56
CA LEU A 10 24.77 12.15 11.50
C LEU A 10 24.46 10.91 10.62
N PHE A 11 23.87 9.88 11.21
CA PHE A 11 23.45 8.68 10.49
C PHE A 11 22.14 8.87 9.71
N LEU A 12 21.22 9.70 10.22
CA LEU A 12 19.93 9.98 9.59
C LEU A 12 20.01 11.07 8.51
N LEU A 13 20.98 11.98 8.62
CA LEU A 13 21.14 13.14 7.74
C LEU A 13 21.17 12.77 6.24
N PRO A 14 21.96 11.78 5.78
CA PRO A 14 22.00 11.40 4.37
C PRO A 14 20.66 10.86 3.85
N ALA A 15 19.97 10.05 4.66
CA ALA A 15 18.65 9.53 4.30
C ALA A 15 17.61 10.64 4.23
N LEU A 16 17.60 11.56 5.20
CA LEU A 16 16.70 12.72 5.22
C LEU A 16 16.99 13.69 4.07
N ALA A 17 18.26 13.91 3.74
CA ALA A 17 18.66 14.77 2.64
C ALA A 17 18.09 14.29 1.29
N LEU A 18 17.92 12.97 1.11
CA LEU A 18 17.25 12.39 -0.06
C LEU A 18 15.72 12.36 0.11
N MET A 19 15.20 11.94 1.28
CA MET A 19 13.75 11.84 1.47
C MET A 19 13.03 13.19 1.36
N VAL A 20 13.62 14.27 1.87
CA VAL A 20 12.97 15.58 1.92
C VAL A 20 12.57 16.09 0.52
N PRO A 21 13.48 16.24 -0.46
CA PRO A 21 13.11 16.77 -1.77
C PRO A 21 12.30 15.78 -2.63
N PHE A 22 12.54 14.47 -2.50
CA PHE A 22 11.95 13.48 -3.41
C PHE A 22 10.66 12.82 -2.89
N VAL A 23 10.40 12.88 -1.58
CA VAL A 23 9.22 12.24 -0.97
C VAL A 23 8.42 13.24 -0.16
N ILE A 24 9.04 13.90 0.81
CA ILE A 24 8.30 14.76 1.76
C ILE A 24 7.77 16.00 1.05
N TYR A 25 8.61 16.70 0.27
CA TYR A 25 8.21 17.87 -0.49
C TYR A 25 7.04 17.60 -1.46
N PRO A 26 7.07 16.58 -2.34
CA PRO A 26 5.94 16.32 -3.22
C PRO A 26 4.68 15.91 -2.46
N VAL A 27 4.77 15.16 -1.36
CA VAL A 27 3.61 14.82 -0.52
C VAL A 27 2.98 16.08 0.07
N LEU A 28 3.78 16.96 0.67
CA LEU A 28 3.29 18.22 1.22
C LEU A 28 2.71 19.12 0.12
N LYS A 29 3.32 19.13 -1.07
CA LYS A 29 2.80 19.87 -2.23
C LYS A 29 1.45 19.31 -2.69
N THR A 30 1.27 18.00 -2.72
CA THR A 30 -0.03 17.38 -3.05
C THR A 30 -1.10 17.73 -2.01
N ILE A 31 -0.74 17.71 -0.72
CA ILE A 31 -1.65 18.14 0.36
C ILE A 31 -1.99 19.62 0.20
N TYR A 32 -1.04 20.48 -0.14
CA TYR A 32 -1.32 21.90 -0.38
C TYR A 32 -2.27 22.06 -1.58
N LEU A 33 -1.97 21.42 -2.70
CA LEU A 33 -2.75 21.50 -3.93
C LEU A 33 -4.18 20.97 -3.79
N SER A 34 -4.43 20.00 -2.89
CA SER A 34 -5.78 19.46 -2.70
C SER A 34 -6.78 20.47 -2.12
N PHE A 35 -6.32 21.57 -1.53
CA PHE A 35 -7.18 22.68 -1.09
C PHE A 35 -7.48 23.71 -2.20
N PHE A 36 -6.89 23.56 -3.38
CA PHE A 36 -7.09 24.45 -4.52
C PHE A 36 -7.87 23.75 -5.63
N LEU A 37 -8.72 24.52 -6.33
CA LEU A 37 -9.39 24.10 -7.55
C LEU A 37 -9.19 25.19 -8.59
N ASP A 38 -8.58 24.86 -9.73
CA ASP A 38 -8.27 25.80 -10.81
C ASP A 38 -7.56 27.09 -10.34
N GLY A 39 -6.64 26.94 -9.38
CA GLY A 39 -5.87 28.06 -8.81
C GLY A 39 -6.60 28.89 -7.75
N LYS A 40 -7.85 28.57 -7.41
CA LYS A 40 -8.60 29.21 -6.32
C LYS A 40 -8.58 28.33 -5.07
N PHE A 41 -8.36 28.94 -3.91
CA PHE A 41 -8.46 28.24 -2.63
C PHE A 41 -9.95 27.97 -2.33
N VAL A 42 -10.32 26.69 -2.31
CA VAL A 42 -11.69 26.23 -2.04
C VAL A 42 -11.83 25.56 -0.67
N GLY A 43 -10.77 25.58 0.14
CA GLY A 43 -10.76 24.98 1.47
C GLY A 43 -11.09 23.49 1.41
N LEU A 44 -12.11 23.07 2.15
CA LEU A 44 -12.51 21.66 2.27
C LEU A 44 -13.53 21.19 1.23
N GLU A 45 -13.94 22.05 0.31
CA GLU A 45 -15.00 21.72 -0.65
C GLU A 45 -14.61 20.56 -1.56
N ASN A 46 -13.34 20.49 -1.99
CA ASN A 46 -12.81 19.35 -2.76
C ASN A 46 -12.98 18.02 -2.00
N TYR A 47 -12.71 18.00 -0.70
CA TYR A 47 -12.84 16.79 0.12
C TYR A 47 -14.31 16.38 0.27
N LYS A 48 -15.20 17.34 0.48
CA LYS A 48 -16.64 17.09 0.57
C LYS A 48 -17.18 16.50 -0.74
N ASN A 49 -16.81 17.08 -1.88
CA ASN A 49 -17.24 16.61 -3.19
C ASN A 49 -16.76 15.18 -3.50
N VAL A 50 -15.50 14.87 -3.15
CA VAL A 50 -14.96 13.52 -3.33
C VAL A 50 -15.64 12.52 -2.39
N LEU A 51 -15.75 12.83 -1.10
CA LEU A 51 -16.31 11.89 -0.11
C LEU A 51 -17.81 11.65 -0.27
N LEU A 52 -18.56 12.64 -0.75
CA LEU A 52 -19.99 12.50 -1.04
C LEU A 52 -20.25 11.94 -2.44
N SER A 53 -19.22 11.77 -3.27
CA SER A 53 -19.39 11.21 -4.60
C SER A 53 -19.79 9.72 -4.52
N PRO A 54 -20.85 9.29 -5.24
CA PRO A 54 -21.23 7.89 -5.35
C PRO A 54 -20.13 6.98 -5.93
N ASP A 55 -19.13 7.56 -6.58
CA ASP A 55 -17.97 6.82 -7.12
C ASP A 55 -16.95 6.45 -6.02
N ILE A 56 -16.95 7.18 -4.91
CA ILE A 56 -15.99 7.00 -3.80
C ILE A 56 -16.66 6.26 -2.65
N ILE A 57 -17.85 6.70 -2.25
CA ILE A 57 -18.63 6.11 -1.16
C ILE A 57 -20.05 5.82 -1.67
N ASN A 58 -20.40 4.55 -1.78
CA ASN A 58 -21.75 4.13 -2.18
C ASN A 58 -22.34 3.12 -1.19
N LEU A 59 -22.91 3.63 -0.09
CA LEU A 59 -23.54 2.75 0.92
C LEU A 59 -24.84 2.13 0.42
N ASP A 60 -25.56 2.78 -0.50
CA ASP A 60 -26.86 2.29 -0.99
C ASP A 60 -26.75 1.01 -1.82
N ARG A 61 -25.58 0.74 -2.41
CA ARG A 61 -25.31 -0.50 -3.15
C ARG A 61 -24.67 -1.59 -2.30
N PHE A 62 -23.99 -1.24 -1.21
CA PHE A 62 -23.31 -2.21 -0.35
C PHE A 62 -24.27 -2.79 0.69
N PRO A 63 -24.33 -4.11 0.93
CA PRO A 63 -23.69 -5.22 0.21
C PRO A 63 -24.62 -5.89 -0.83
N ALA A 64 -25.84 -5.38 -1.00
CA ALA A 64 -26.93 -6.10 -1.69
C ALA A 64 -26.86 -6.08 -3.23
N LYS A 65 -26.11 -5.16 -3.85
CA LYS A 65 -25.98 -5.04 -5.32
C LYS A 65 -24.58 -5.46 -5.78
N SER A 66 -24.39 -5.82 -7.05
CA SER A 66 -23.07 -6.18 -7.58
C SER A 66 -22.07 -5.00 -7.54
N PRO A 67 -20.76 -5.26 -7.32
CA PRO A 67 -19.70 -4.24 -7.35
C PRO A 67 -19.64 -3.44 -8.67
N PRO A 68 -19.10 -2.20 -8.67
CA PRO A 68 -18.39 -1.54 -7.57
C PRO A 68 -19.30 -0.81 -6.57
N TRP A 69 -18.89 -0.81 -5.30
CA TRP A 69 -19.59 -0.18 -4.15
C TRP A 69 -19.02 1.20 -3.78
N GLY A 70 -18.39 1.87 -4.75
CA GLY A 70 -17.52 3.02 -4.52
C GLY A 70 -16.08 2.60 -4.23
N ALA A 71 -15.14 3.43 -4.65
CA ALA A 71 -13.71 3.14 -4.62
C ALA A 71 -13.21 2.82 -3.20
N LEU A 72 -13.65 3.57 -2.17
CA LEU A 72 -13.18 3.33 -0.80
C LEU A 72 -13.69 2.01 -0.24
N ILE A 73 -14.99 1.75 -0.33
CA ILE A 73 -15.60 0.52 0.20
C ILE A 73 -15.04 -0.70 -0.53
N HIS A 74 -14.94 -0.63 -1.86
CA HIS A 74 -14.40 -1.72 -2.66
C HIS A 74 -12.94 -2.02 -2.29
N ASN A 75 -12.09 -1.00 -2.16
CA ASN A 75 -10.69 -1.20 -1.75
C ASN A 75 -10.59 -1.76 -0.32
N ILE A 76 -11.39 -1.27 0.63
CA ILE A 76 -11.37 -1.78 2.01
C ILE A 76 -11.78 -3.24 2.05
N VAL A 77 -12.86 -3.63 1.36
CA VAL A 77 -13.31 -5.02 1.30
C VAL A 77 -12.25 -5.89 0.62
N TRP A 78 -11.65 -5.40 -0.47
CA TRP A 78 -10.57 -6.10 -1.15
C TRP A 78 -9.37 -6.31 -0.22
N ILE A 79 -8.89 -5.28 0.47
CA ILE A 79 -7.80 -5.37 1.45
C ILE A 79 -8.16 -6.37 2.57
N ALA A 80 -9.37 -6.28 3.12
CA ALA A 80 -9.84 -7.14 4.20
C ALA A 80 -9.92 -8.62 3.82
N ILE A 81 -10.13 -8.95 2.55
CA ILE A 81 -10.18 -10.34 2.06
C ILE A 81 -8.80 -10.78 1.56
N HIS A 82 -8.18 -9.97 0.69
CA HIS A 82 -6.95 -10.29 0.00
C HIS A 82 -5.74 -10.37 0.93
N LEU A 83 -5.59 -9.43 1.88
CA LEU A 83 -4.44 -9.46 2.80
C LEU A 83 -4.46 -10.71 3.69
N PRO A 84 -5.55 -11.05 4.41
CA PRO A 84 -5.56 -12.29 5.18
C PRO A 84 -5.37 -13.52 4.30
N ALA A 85 -6.05 -13.59 3.15
CA ALA A 85 -5.93 -14.75 2.25
C ALA A 85 -4.47 -14.97 1.80
N THR A 86 -3.79 -13.92 1.33
CA THR A 86 -2.39 -14.03 0.89
C THR A 86 -1.44 -14.33 2.04
N VAL A 87 -1.66 -13.76 3.23
CA VAL A 87 -0.87 -14.05 4.43
C VAL A 87 -1.06 -15.51 4.87
N PHE A 88 -2.31 -16.00 4.95
CA PHE A 88 -2.58 -17.38 5.35
C PHE A 88 -2.02 -18.38 4.36
N LEU A 89 -2.19 -18.14 3.06
CA LEU A 89 -1.62 -19.01 2.02
C LEU A 89 -0.09 -18.99 2.04
N GLY A 90 0.51 -17.81 2.12
CA GLY A 90 1.97 -17.64 2.18
C GLY A 90 2.57 -18.32 3.41
N LEU A 91 1.98 -18.13 4.59
CA LEU A 91 2.39 -18.80 5.83
C LEU A 91 2.16 -20.31 5.76
N GLY A 92 1.02 -20.76 5.21
CA GLY A 92 0.71 -22.16 5.02
C GLY A 92 1.77 -22.87 4.17
N ILE A 93 2.09 -22.30 3.01
CA ILE A 93 3.15 -22.79 2.13
C ILE A 93 4.52 -22.76 2.85
N ALA A 94 4.84 -21.67 3.55
CA ALA A 94 6.10 -21.56 4.29
C ALA A 94 6.25 -22.65 5.37
N LEU A 95 5.18 -22.97 6.11
CA LEU A 95 5.18 -24.01 7.14
C LEU A 95 5.34 -25.41 6.53
N LEU A 96 4.67 -25.69 5.41
CA LEU A 96 4.80 -26.95 4.67
C LEU A 96 6.24 -27.15 4.19
N LEU A 97 6.82 -26.12 3.56
CA LEU A 97 8.18 -26.16 2.99
C LEU A 97 9.30 -26.04 4.05
N ARG A 98 8.97 -25.75 5.31
CA ARG A 98 9.93 -25.72 6.43
C ARG A 98 10.28 -27.12 6.93
N ARG A 99 9.40 -28.12 6.76
CA ARG A 99 9.65 -29.48 7.26
C ARG A 99 10.88 -30.08 6.56
N LYS A 100 11.82 -30.59 7.36
CA LYS A 100 13.09 -31.18 6.88
C LYS A 100 12.87 -32.38 5.94
N GLU A 101 11.71 -33.04 6.01
CA GLU A 101 11.39 -34.20 5.17
C GLU A 101 10.99 -33.85 3.72
N VAL A 102 10.76 -32.56 3.39
CA VAL A 102 10.31 -32.17 2.03
C VAL A 102 11.49 -32.15 1.05
N LYS A 103 11.72 -33.29 0.39
CA LYS A 103 12.66 -33.38 -0.75
C LYS A 103 12.19 -32.45 -1.87
N GLY A 104 13.07 -31.58 -2.34
CA GLY A 104 12.76 -30.59 -3.40
C GLY A 104 12.22 -29.23 -2.92
N SER A 105 12.15 -28.98 -1.59
CA SER A 105 11.72 -27.69 -1.02
C SER A 105 12.47 -26.48 -1.59
N SER A 106 13.77 -26.64 -1.92
CA SER A 106 14.57 -25.59 -2.55
C SER A 106 14.04 -25.18 -3.93
N ILE A 107 13.69 -26.15 -4.78
CA ILE A 107 13.20 -25.89 -6.15
C ILE A 107 11.84 -25.20 -6.09
N VAL A 108 10.93 -25.68 -5.24
CA VAL A 108 9.60 -25.09 -5.07
C VAL A 108 9.70 -23.64 -4.58
N LYS A 109 10.57 -23.35 -3.60
CA LYS A 109 10.84 -21.98 -3.15
C LYS A 109 11.32 -21.11 -4.31
N SER A 110 12.30 -21.57 -5.08
CA SER A 110 12.83 -20.82 -6.22
C SER A 110 11.78 -20.47 -7.26
N ILE A 111 10.86 -21.38 -7.59
CA ILE A 111 9.76 -21.12 -8.54
C ILE A 111 8.80 -20.05 -7.98
N ILE A 112 8.43 -20.14 -6.70
CA ILE A 112 7.57 -19.15 -6.04
C ILE A 112 8.24 -17.77 -6.06
N PHE A 113 9.54 -17.69 -5.73
CA PHE A 113 10.29 -16.44 -5.76
C PHE A 113 10.49 -15.90 -7.17
N LEU A 114 10.58 -16.76 -8.17
CA LEU A 114 10.72 -16.33 -9.57
C LEU A 114 9.51 -15.49 -10.01
N GLY A 115 8.29 -15.89 -9.62
CA GLY A 115 7.07 -15.12 -9.89
C GLY A 115 7.07 -13.70 -9.32
N MET A 116 7.78 -13.48 -8.20
CA MET A 116 7.91 -12.16 -7.58
C MET A 116 8.89 -11.23 -8.34
N VAL A 117 9.81 -11.80 -9.12
CA VAL A 117 10.84 -11.06 -9.86
C VAL A 117 10.38 -10.70 -11.28
N ILE A 118 9.40 -11.42 -11.83
CA ILE A 118 8.88 -11.16 -13.17
C ILE A 118 8.19 -9.78 -13.19
N PRO A 119 8.61 -8.87 -14.10
CA PRO A 119 7.96 -7.58 -14.22
C PRO A 119 6.49 -7.71 -14.60
N MET A 120 5.63 -6.93 -13.94
CA MET A 120 4.18 -6.90 -14.20
C MET A 120 3.83 -6.62 -15.67
N ILE A 121 4.71 -5.97 -16.43
CA ILE A 121 4.49 -5.63 -17.84
C ILE A 121 4.54 -6.85 -18.79
N VAL A 122 5.11 -7.97 -18.36
CA VAL A 122 5.20 -9.21 -19.15
C VAL A 122 4.06 -10.17 -18.80
N GLY A 123 3.48 -10.05 -17.60
CA GLY A 123 2.42 -10.92 -17.10
C GLY A 123 1.00 -10.42 -17.34
N GLY A 124 0.83 -9.30 -18.05
CA GLY A 124 -0.45 -8.63 -18.31
C GLY A 124 -0.82 -8.61 -19.79
#